data_AF-A0A351Z9M9-F1
#
_entry.id   AF-A0A351Z9M9-F1
#
_cell.length_a   1.000
_cell.length_b   1.000
_cell.length_c   1.000
_cell.angle_alpha   90.00
_cell.angle_beta   90.00
_cell.angle_gamma   90.00
#
_symmetry.space_group_name_H-M   'P 1'
#
loop_
_entity.id
_entity.type
_entity.pdbx_description
1 polymer ?
#
loop_
_entity_poly.entity_id
_entity_poly.type
_entity_poly.pdbx_seq_one_letter_code
_entity_poly.pdbx_strand_id
1 'polypeptide(L)'
;MANQATVDPGKLTRFSSRVLQKVGVPEEDAEQTARMLVATDLRGIDSHGVSHLGPLYIKRIKEGLINPRPQIKMVSQAQATAVMDGDRGLGFVVGYRAMSEALKRAGQTGAGFVSVRNSTHCGAASTYAMMALPRNMIGIALTTGGRAMVVPGSVGRGAGINVISVAVPSQGNFPFVLDMATTVVAASKFEIAVRSDQAEVPEGWAVDKTGKPLTDPKRYAAEGALPPLGGLLPETGAFKGFALSVMVDILCSILAGSVSISELLTQPNTALRANHFFGALKIDGFMQADDFARAMAGMVKVYHDLPKAPGVERITLAGEVEHEIETQRRHGIPLDQQVVVSLRELAKEFGVEYDL
;
A
#
# COMPACT_ATOMS: atom_id res chain seq x y z
N MET A 1 -6.20 21.99 -17.62
CA MET A 1 -5.05 21.34 -16.96
C MET A 1 -4.45 22.36 -15.99
N ALA A 2 -4.76 22.23 -14.70
CA ALA A 2 -4.35 23.19 -13.68
C ALA A 2 -2.84 23.09 -13.41
N ASN A 3 -2.22 24.22 -13.01
CA ASN A 3 -0.80 24.34 -12.65
C ASN A 3 -0.37 23.25 -11.64
N GLN A 4 0.25 22.17 -12.12
CA GLN A 4 0.95 21.21 -11.27
C GLN A 4 2.36 21.74 -10.98
N ALA A 5 2.73 21.85 -9.70
CA ALA A 5 4.10 22.16 -9.33
C ALA A 5 4.93 20.88 -9.46
N THR A 6 6.03 20.94 -10.20
CA THR A 6 6.99 19.83 -10.29
C THR A 6 8.07 20.03 -9.24
N VAL A 7 8.23 19.06 -8.33
CA VAL A 7 9.12 19.16 -7.17
C VAL A 7 10.23 18.11 -7.25
N ASP A 8 11.46 18.49 -6.91
CA ASP A 8 12.59 17.56 -6.83
C ASP A 8 12.36 16.49 -5.75
N PRO A 9 12.49 15.19 -6.06
CA PRO A 9 12.27 14.11 -5.09
C PRO A 9 13.16 14.21 -3.85
N GLY A 10 14.42 14.67 -4.01
CA GLY A 10 15.37 14.82 -2.92
C GLY A 10 14.97 15.93 -1.95
N LYS A 11 14.56 17.09 -2.47
CA LYS A 11 13.99 18.19 -1.69
C LYS A 11 12.73 17.75 -0.96
N LEU A 12 11.82 17.07 -1.67
CA LEU A 12 10.59 16.56 -1.07
C LEU A 12 10.86 15.59 0.09
N THR A 13 11.82 14.68 -0.08
CA THR A 13 12.25 13.76 0.97
C THR A 13 12.78 14.50 2.21
N ARG A 14 13.69 15.48 2.02
CA ARG A 14 14.25 16.25 3.13
C ARG A 14 13.20 17.08 3.85
N PHE A 15 12.32 17.74 3.11
CA PHE A 15 11.21 18.49 3.68
C PHE A 15 10.30 17.59 4.52
N SER A 16 9.83 16.48 3.96
CA SER A 16 8.95 15.54 4.66
C SER A 16 9.59 14.94 5.92
N SER A 17 10.89 14.61 5.86
CA SER A 17 11.65 14.16 7.04
C SER A 17 11.68 15.23 8.14
N ARG A 18 12.04 16.47 7.79
CA ARG A 18 12.04 17.60 8.76
C ARG A 18 10.69 17.80 9.43
N VAL A 19 9.59 17.69 8.67
CA VAL A 19 8.23 17.79 9.23
C VAL A 19 7.91 16.63 10.19
N LEU A 20 8.25 15.39 9.85
CA LEU A 20 8.05 14.23 10.74
C LEU A 20 8.85 14.35 12.04
N GLN A 21 10.07 14.86 11.98
CA GLN A 21 10.89 15.10 13.18
C GLN A 21 10.23 16.11 14.13
N LYS A 22 9.52 17.12 13.60
CA LYS A 22 8.81 18.14 14.40
C LYS A 22 7.64 17.57 15.20
N VAL A 23 7.11 16.42 14.81
CA VAL A 23 6.11 15.68 15.60
C VAL A 23 6.71 14.52 16.41
N GLY A 24 8.03 14.54 16.61
CA GLY A 24 8.71 13.66 17.56
C GLY A 24 9.20 12.33 17.00
N VAL A 25 9.03 12.08 15.69
CA VAL A 25 9.58 10.89 15.02
C VAL A 25 11.12 10.99 15.03
N PRO A 26 11.86 9.93 15.44
CA PRO A 26 13.31 9.92 15.37
C PRO A 26 13.84 10.18 13.96
N GLU A 27 15.01 10.79 13.85
CA GLU A 27 15.60 11.22 12.57
C GLU A 27 15.67 10.08 11.53
N GLU A 28 16.22 8.93 11.91
CA GLU A 28 16.33 7.76 11.03
C GLU A 28 14.96 7.25 10.54
N ASP A 29 13.99 7.16 11.46
CA ASP A 29 12.63 6.74 11.17
C ASP A 29 11.89 7.76 10.27
N ALA A 30 12.15 9.05 10.48
CA ALA A 30 11.59 10.14 9.68
C ALA A 30 12.15 10.16 8.26
N GLU A 31 13.46 9.98 8.11
CA GLU A 31 14.11 9.87 6.80
C GLU A 31 13.61 8.66 6.03
N GLN A 32 13.57 7.49 6.67
CA GLN A 32 13.09 6.27 6.03
C GLN A 32 11.63 6.42 5.58
N THR A 33 10.77 6.94 6.46
CA THR A 33 9.36 7.23 6.12
C THR A 33 9.25 8.18 4.92
N ALA A 34 9.98 9.29 4.95
CA ALA A 34 9.96 10.28 3.87
C ALA A 34 10.41 9.68 2.54
N ARG A 35 11.46 8.86 2.53
CA ARG A 35 11.91 8.13 1.33
C ARG A 35 10.82 7.22 0.78
N MET A 36 10.09 6.50 1.63
CA MET A 36 9.02 5.59 1.20
C MET A 36 7.80 6.34 0.66
N LEU A 37 7.43 7.47 1.27
CA LEU A 37 6.38 8.36 0.74
C LEU A 37 6.75 8.85 -0.67
N VAL A 38 7.97 9.39 -0.83
CA VAL A 38 8.44 9.90 -2.12
C VAL A 38 8.62 8.77 -3.15
N ALA A 39 9.07 7.59 -2.75
CA ALA A 39 9.16 6.43 -3.64
C ALA A 39 7.77 6.00 -4.16
N THR A 40 6.73 6.17 -3.33
CA THR A 40 5.33 5.93 -3.73
C THR A 40 4.87 6.95 -4.78
N ASP A 41 5.18 8.24 -4.58
CA ASP A 41 4.87 9.29 -5.55
C ASP A 41 5.66 9.14 -6.85
N LEU A 42 6.93 8.71 -6.78
CA LEU A 42 7.73 8.43 -7.98
C LEU A 42 7.03 7.40 -8.87
N ARG A 43 6.41 6.37 -8.28
CA ARG A 43 5.69 5.32 -9.02
C ARG A 43 4.29 5.73 -9.50
N GLY A 44 3.85 6.97 -9.23
CA GLY A 44 2.53 7.46 -9.63
C GLY A 44 1.39 7.03 -8.73
N ILE A 45 1.68 6.51 -7.53
CA ILE A 45 0.67 6.09 -6.56
C ILE A 45 0.34 7.28 -5.64
N ASP A 46 -0.16 8.35 -6.25
CA ASP A 46 -0.30 9.68 -5.63
C ASP A 46 -1.27 9.70 -4.43
N SER A 47 -2.12 8.68 -4.31
CA SER A 47 -3.00 8.51 -3.16
C SER A 47 -2.32 8.00 -1.91
N HIS A 48 -1.07 7.50 -1.95
CA HIS A 48 -0.40 6.91 -0.79
C HIS A 48 0.97 7.52 -0.48
N GLY A 49 1.43 8.49 -1.28
CA GLY A 49 2.66 9.25 -1.05
C GLY A 49 2.46 10.49 -0.17
N VAL A 50 3.17 11.58 -0.48
CA VAL A 50 3.23 12.79 0.37
C VAL A 50 1.88 13.50 0.56
N SER A 51 0.90 13.22 -0.30
CA SER A 51 -0.48 13.70 -0.14
C SER A 51 -1.11 13.32 1.21
N HIS A 52 -0.63 12.23 1.83
CA HIS A 52 -1.06 11.80 3.16
C HIS A 52 -0.19 12.29 4.32
N LEU A 53 0.93 12.98 4.06
CA LEU A 53 1.84 13.47 5.11
C LEU A 53 1.09 14.25 6.19
N GLY A 54 0.47 15.37 5.80
CA GLY A 54 -0.33 16.20 6.70
C GLY A 54 -1.62 15.53 7.20
N PRO A 55 -2.58 15.23 6.30
CA PRO A 55 -3.95 14.90 6.70
C PRO A 55 -4.08 13.54 7.37
N LEU A 56 -3.15 12.61 7.13
CA LEU A 56 -3.19 11.27 7.70
C LEU A 56 -2.16 11.10 8.81
N TYR A 57 -0.87 11.28 8.51
CA TYR A 57 0.20 10.88 9.44
C TYR A 57 0.44 11.94 10.52
N ILE A 58 0.73 13.18 10.15
CA ILE A 58 0.98 14.28 11.10
C ILE A 58 -0.23 14.49 12.01
N LYS A 59 -1.44 14.54 11.43
CA LYS A 59 -2.68 14.65 12.18
C LYS A 59 -2.82 13.54 13.23
N ARG A 60 -2.67 12.26 12.84
CA ARG A 60 -2.85 11.13 13.76
C ARG A 60 -1.75 11.03 14.82
N ILE A 61 -0.53 11.47 14.53
CA ILE A 61 0.53 11.59 15.56
C ILE A 61 0.11 12.63 16.60
N LYS A 62 -0.35 13.82 16.17
CA LYS A 62 -0.81 14.88 17.09
C LYS A 62 -2.01 14.47 17.94
N GLU A 63 -2.92 13.67 17.37
CA GLU A 63 -4.08 13.12 18.08
C GLU A 63 -3.72 11.93 19.00
N GLY A 64 -2.45 11.53 19.09
CA GLY A 64 -1.99 10.41 19.91
C GLY A 64 -2.41 9.03 19.39
N LEU A 65 -2.84 8.95 18.13
CA LEU A 65 -3.32 7.73 17.47
C LEU A 65 -2.18 6.92 16.83
N ILE A 66 -1.05 7.58 16.56
CA ILE A 66 0.21 6.95 16.12
C ILE A 66 1.28 7.27 17.16
N ASN A 67 2.00 6.25 17.63
CA ASN A 67 3.18 6.42 18.48
C ASN A 67 4.37 6.85 17.61
N PRO A 68 4.93 8.06 17.76
CA PRO A 68 6.07 8.51 16.97
C PRO A 68 7.39 7.83 17.39
N ARG A 69 7.44 7.20 18.58
CA ARG A 69 8.64 6.53 19.13
C ARG A 69 8.30 5.11 19.59
N PRO A 70 7.91 4.21 18.67
CA PRO A 70 7.42 2.89 19.03
C PRO A 70 8.53 1.97 19.55
N GLN A 71 8.23 1.23 20.62
CA GLN A 71 9.08 0.15 21.13
C GLN A 71 8.74 -1.17 20.42
N ILE A 72 9.14 -1.25 19.16
CA ILE A 72 8.86 -2.41 18.29
C ILE A 72 9.62 -3.65 18.82
N LYS A 73 8.91 -4.75 19.00
CA LYS A 73 9.47 -5.99 19.58
C LYS A 73 8.99 -7.25 18.86
N MET A 74 9.86 -8.27 18.83
CA MET A 74 9.46 -9.64 18.52
C MET A 74 8.69 -10.22 19.70
N VAL A 75 7.49 -10.75 19.46
CA VAL A 75 6.68 -11.41 20.49
C VAL A 75 6.73 -12.93 20.37
N SER A 76 7.05 -13.45 19.20
CA SER A 76 7.39 -14.87 18.97
C SER A 76 8.31 -14.99 17.75
N GLN A 77 9.16 -16.02 17.72
CA GLN A 77 10.08 -16.25 16.61
C GLN A 77 10.49 -17.72 16.51
N ALA A 78 10.71 -18.17 15.27
CA ALA A 78 11.42 -19.39 14.90
C ALA A 78 12.58 -19.01 13.96
N GLN A 79 13.14 -19.94 13.18
CA GLN A 79 14.20 -19.61 12.22
C GLN A 79 13.68 -18.75 11.06
N ALA A 80 12.66 -19.26 10.34
CA ALA A 80 12.11 -18.60 9.15
C ALA A 80 10.93 -17.66 9.45
N THR A 81 10.37 -17.67 10.65
CA THR A 81 9.13 -16.94 10.95
C THR A 81 9.23 -16.11 12.23
N ALA A 82 8.48 -15.02 12.30
CA ALA A 82 8.31 -14.24 13.53
C ALA A 82 6.98 -13.48 13.58
N VAL A 83 6.59 -13.07 14.79
CA VAL A 83 5.52 -12.10 15.02
C VAL A 83 6.10 -10.86 15.69
N MET A 84 5.76 -9.69 15.15
CA MET A 84 6.16 -8.37 15.62
C MET A 84 4.97 -7.62 16.24
N ASP A 85 5.20 -6.96 17.37
CA ASP A 85 4.29 -5.93 17.89
C ASP A 85 4.82 -4.54 17.51
N GLY A 86 4.01 -3.78 16.78
CA GLY A 86 4.36 -2.46 16.26
C GLY A 86 4.24 -1.31 17.26
N ASP A 87 3.70 -1.55 18.45
CA ASP A 87 3.50 -0.52 19.49
C ASP A 87 2.75 0.75 19.00
N ARG A 88 1.73 0.54 18.16
CA ARG A 88 0.98 1.59 17.44
C ARG A 88 1.88 2.56 16.67
N GLY A 89 3.06 2.09 16.27
CA GLY A 89 4.03 2.87 15.54
C GLY A 89 3.53 3.32 14.19
N LEU A 90 4.24 4.29 13.62
CA LEU A 90 4.05 4.69 12.24
C LEU A 90 4.25 3.49 11.30
N GLY A 91 3.24 3.16 10.50
CA GLY A 91 3.24 1.93 9.69
C GLY A 91 4.45 1.78 8.78
N PHE A 92 5.02 2.88 8.28
CA PHE A 92 6.29 2.88 7.54
C PHE A 92 7.46 2.33 8.33
N VAL A 93 7.63 2.77 9.57
CA VAL A 93 8.71 2.33 10.46
C VAL A 93 8.55 0.85 10.80
N VAL A 94 7.33 0.46 11.18
CA VAL A 94 7.03 -0.92 11.57
C VAL A 94 7.18 -1.86 10.37
N GLY A 95 6.61 -1.50 9.22
CA GLY A 95 6.68 -2.29 8.00
C GLY A 95 8.10 -2.43 7.46
N TYR A 96 8.89 -1.35 7.48
CA TYR A 96 10.28 -1.40 7.04
C TYR A 96 11.12 -2.35 7.90
N ARG A 97 10.98 -2.28 9.23
CA ARG A 97 11.69 -3.17 10.15
C ARG A 97 11.23 -4.63 9.98
N ALA A 98 9.93 -4.87 9.80
CA ALA A 98 9.38 -6.21 9.59
C ALA A 98 9.83 -6.83 8.27
N MET A 99 9.79 -6.09 7.16
CA MET A 99 10.27 -6.57 5.86
C MET A 99 11.79 -6.77 5.86
N SER A 100 12.55 -5.89 6.52
CA SER A 100 14.00 -6.06 6.70
C SER A 100 14.33 -7.35 7.45
N GLU A 101 13.57 -7.68 8.49
CA GLU A 101 13.72 -8.91 9.25
C GLU A 101 13.31 -10.14 8.41
N ALA A 102 12.25 -10.05 7.60
CA ALA A 102 11.88 -11.12 6.65
C ALA A 102 13.00 -11.38 5.64
N LEU A 103 13.61 -10.34 5.06
CA LEU A 103 14.74 -10.46 4.13
C LEU A 103 15.99 -11.07 4.80
N LYS A 104 16.29 -10.66 6.03
CA LYS A 104 17.39 -11.22 6.81
C LYS A 104 17.20 -12.73 7.02
N ARG A 105 16.00 -13.15 7.42
CA ARG A 105 15.66 -14.57 7.62
C ARG A 105 15.74 -15.34 6.31
N ALA A 106 15.13 -14.83 5.24
CA ALA A 106 15.20 -15.45 3.92
C ALA A 106 16.64 -15.66 3.44
N GLY A 107 17.55 -14.71 3.72
CA GLY A 107 18.98 -14.86 3.42
C GLY A 107 19.65 -16.05 4.14
N GLN A 108 19.16 -16.42 5.33
CA GLN A 108 19.70 -17.48 6.17
C GLN A 108 19.02 -18.84 5.94
N THR A 109 17.72 -18.84 5.68
CA THR A 109 16.88 -20.05 5.68
C THR A 109 16.23 -20.34 4.32
N GLY A 110 16.45 -19.50 3.31
CA GLY A 110 15.81 -19.60 2.00
C GLY A 110 14.43 -18.94 1.93
N ALA A 111 13.74 -18.79 3.05
CA ALA A 111 12.47 -18.06 3.16
C ALA A 111 12.34 -17.38 4.53
N GLY A 112 11.68 -16.23 4.58
CA GLY A 112 11.50 -15.45 5.80
C GLY A 112 10.14 -14.78 5.83
N PHE A 113 9.42 -14.87 6.95
CA PHE A 113 8.07 -14.32 7.11
C PHE A 113 7.88 -13.63 8.45
N VAL A 114 7.26 -12.46 8.45
CA VAL A 114 6.98 -11.68 9.65
C VAL A 114 5.53 -11.18 9.62
N SER A 115 4.70 -11.70 10.52
CA SER A 115 3.38 -11.12 10.81
C SER A 115 3.53 -9.96 11.79
N VAL A 116 2.78 -8.89 11.60
CA VAL A 116 2.83 -7.67 12.42
C VAL A 116 1.45 -7.39 12.98
N ARG A 117 1.36 -7.21 14.30
CA ARG A 117 0.16 -6.67 14.96
C ARG A 117 0.41 -5.27 15.52
N ASN A 118 -0.69 -4.59 15.84
CA ASN A 118 -0.65 -3.32 16.57
C ASN A 118 0.21 -2.26 15.85
N SER A 119 0.06 -2.18 14.52
CA SER A 119 0.67 -1.17 13.66
C SER A 119 -0.41 -0.18 13.19
N THR A 120 -0.05 0.71 12.27
CA THR A 120 -0.95 1.69 11.63
C THR A 120 -0.79 1.67 10.11
N HIS A 121 -1.48 2.57 9.40
CA HIS A 121 -1.40 2.65 7.94
C HIS A 121 0.05 2.76 7.45
N CYS A 122 0.42 1.92 6.48
CA CYS A 122 1.80 1.75 6.03
C CYS A 122 2.05 2.23 4.58
N GLY A 123 1.12 2.97 3.97
CA GLY A 123 1.29 3.43 2.59
C GLY A 123 1.10 2.31 1.57
N ALA A 124 1.75 2.43 0.41
CA ALA A 124 1.68 1.43 -0.65
C ALA A 124 2.48 0.17 -0.31
N ALA A 125 1.85 -1.00 -0.42
CA ALA A 125 2.47 -2.27 -0.03
C ALA A 125 3.66 -2.64 -0.95
N SER A 126 3.64 -2.19 -2.21
CA SER A 126 4.76 -2.33 -3.14
C SER A 126 6.08 -1.80 -2.61
N THR A 127 6.07 -0.71 -1.82
CA THR A 127 7.31 -0.13 -1.26
C THR A 127 8.08 -1.12 -0.39
N TYR A 128 7.39 -2.03 0.30
CA TYR A 128 8.00 -3.07 1.11
C TYR A 128 8.37 -4.29 0.26
N ALA A 129 7.45 -4.76 -0.59
CA ALA A 129 7.72 -5.91 -1.45
C ALA A 129 8.97 -5.67 -2.32
N MET A 130 9.12 -4.46 -2.88
CA MET A 130 10.26 -4.08 -3.71
C MET A 130 11.60 -4.02 -2.97
N MET A 131 11.63 -4.01 -1.63
CA MET A 131 12.88 -4.11 -0.85
C MET A 131 13.63 -5.43 -1.10
N ALA A 132 12.93 -6.45 -1.61
CA ALA A 132 13.51 -7.74 -1.96
C ALA A 132 14.30 -7.73 -3.28
N LEU A 133 13.96 -6.82 -4.21
CA LEU A 133 14.50 -6.81 -5.58
C LEU A 133 16.02 -6.66 -5.62
N PRO A 134 16.66 -5.72 -4.87
CA PRO A 134 18.12 -5.57 -4.91
C PRO A 134 18.89 -6.77 -4.32
N ARG A 135 18.18 -7.72 -3.69
CA ARG A 135 18.75 -8.92 -3.05
C ARG A 135 18.51 -10.19 -3.86
N ASN A 136 17.99 -10.09 -5.08
CA ASN A 136 17.57 -11.24 -5.89
C ASN A 136 16.61 -12.17 -5.12
N MET A 137 15.64 -11.57 -4.43
CA MET A 137 14.60 -12.26 -3.69
C MET A 137 13.22 -11.84 -4.20
N ILE A 138 12.22 -12.71 -4.04
CA ILE A 138 10.81 -12.35 -4.21
C ILE A 138 10.32 -11.74 -2.90
N GLY A 139 9.69 -10.58 -2.96
CA GLY A 139 9.11 -9.90 -1.80
C GLY A 139 7.59 -9.99 -1.78
N ILE A 140 7.02 -10.15 -0.59
CA ILE A 140 5.58 -10.23 -0.35
C ILE A 140 5.24 -9.23 0.75
N ALA A 141 4.22 -8.40 0.52
CA ALA A 141 3.70 -7.47 1.52
C ALA A 141 2.17 -7.47 1.47
N LEU A 142 1.56 -7.83 2.59
CA LEU A 142 0.11 -7.85 2.77
C LEU A 142 -0.26 -6.90 3.91
N THR A 143 -1.41 -6.23 3.79
CA THR A 143 -1.92 -5.39 4.88
C THR A 143 -3.43 -5.45 4.96
N THR A 144 -3.96 -5.45 6.18
CA THR A 144 -5.38 -5.23 6.39
C THR A 144 -5.76 -3.78 6.14
N GLY A 145 -6.99 -3.54 5.68
CA GLY A 145 -7.47 -2.22 5.28
C GLY A 145 -8.90 -1.93 5.73
N GLY A 146 -9.06 -1.49 6.98
CA GLY A 146 -10.33 -0.99 7.52
C GLY A 146 -11.52 -1.94 7.32
N ARG A 147 -12.73 -1.37 7.29
CA ARG A 147 -13.97 -2.08 6.94
C ARG A 147 -14.67 -1.30 5.83
N ALA A 148 -14.61 -1.80 4.60
CA ALA A 148 -15.20 -1.10 3.45
C ALA A 148 -15.76 -2.05 2.38
N MET A 149 -15.31 -3.30 2.32
CA MET A 149 -15.78 -4.28 1.36
C MET A 149 -17.13 -4.88 1.78
N VAL A 150 -18.02 -5.12 0.82
CA VAL A 150 -19.23 -5.94 0.99
C VAL A 150 -18.85 -7.41 0.94
N VAL A 151 -19.33 -8.21 1.90
CA VAL A 151 -19.17 -9.67 1.84
C VAL A 151 -20.18 -10.22 0.82
N PRO A 152 -19.79 -11.11 -0.12
CA PRO A 152 -20.73 -11.71 -1.06
C PRO A 152 -21.96 -12.29 -0.37
N GLY A 153 -23.16 -11.90 -0.81
CA GLY A 153 -24.44 -12.28 -0.20
C GLY A 153 -24.91 -11.41 0.97
N SER A 154 -24.14 -10.39 1.38
CA SER A 154 -24.53 -9.42 2.41
C SER A 154 -24.77 -8.02 1.83
N VAL A 155 -25.17 -7.07 2.69
CA VAL A 155 -25.21 -5.63 2.39
C VAL A 155 -24.34 -4.85 3.38
N GLY A 156 -23.85 -3.69 2.95
CA GLY A 156 -23.01 -2.82 3.77
C GLY A 156 -21.57 -3.32 3.96
N ARG A 157 -20.78 -2.55 4.71
CA ARG A 157 -19.34 -2.78 4.93
C ARG A 157 -19.12 -3.91 5.94
N GLY A 158 -18.57 -5.04 5.49
CA GLY A 158 -18.28 -6.20 6.32
C GLY A 158 -16.80 -6.60 6.40
N ALA A 159 -16.04 -6.46 5.31
CA ALA A 159 -14.64 -6.90 5.23
C ALA A 159 -13.68 -5.76 4.88
N GLY A 160 -12.38 -6.02 5.00
CA GLY A 160 -11.33 -5.05 4.66
C GLY A 160 -11.09 -4.95 3.15
N ILE A 161 -10.56 -3.80 2.74
CA ILE A 161 -10.07 -3.58 1.36
C ILE A 161 -8.88 -4.48 1.03
N ASN A 162 -8.13 -4.85 2.07
CA ASN A 162 -7.01 -5.78 2.16
C ASN A 162 -6.11 -5.85 0.93
N VAL A 163 -4.85 -5.48 1.09
CA VAL A 163 -3.91 -5.30 -0.02
C VAL A 163 -2.99 -6.50 -0.12
N ILE A 164 -2.70 -6.91 -1.35
CA ILE A 164 -1.71 -7.91 -1.71
C ILE A 164 -0.69 -7.25 -2.62
N SER A 165 0.58 -7.29 -2.21
CA SER A 165 1.70 -6.93 -3.06
C SER A 165 2.75 -8.02 -3.14
N VAL A 166 3.25 -8.25 -4.36
CA VAL A 166 4.32 -9.19 -4.67
C VAL A 166 5.27 -8.54 -5.66
N ALA A 167 6.57 -8.51 -5.33
CA ALA A 167 7.61 -8.01 -6.21
C ALA A 167 8.58 -9.13 -6.58
N VAL A 168 8.84 -9.29 -7.88
CA VAL A 168 9.64 -10.36 -8.44
C VAL A 168 10.71 -9.75 -9.36
N PRO A 169 12.01 -10.07 -9.15
CA PRO A 169 13.07 -9.57 -10.03
C PRO A 169 12.94 -10.19 -11.42
N SER A 170 13.25 -9.40 -12.45
CA SER A 170 13.28 -9.82 -13.84
C SER A 170 14.53 -9.27 -14.50
N GLN A 171 15.04 -9.96 -15.52
CA GLN A 171 16.02 -9.36 -16.42
C GLN A 171 15.30 -8.36 -17.35
N GLY A 172 15.99 -7.29 -17.73
CA GLY A 172 15.46 -6.28 -18.65
C GLY A 172 14.93 -5.03 -17.94
N ASN A 173 13.89 -4.42 -18.51
CA ASN A 173 13.57 -3.02 -18.23
C ASN A 173 12.86 -2.81 -16.89
N PHE A 174 12.03 -3.75 -16.42
CA PHE A 174 11.27 -3.56 -15.19
C PHE A 174 11.05 -4.87 -14.39
N PRO A 175 10.94 -4.80 -13.06
CA PRO A 175 10.53 -5.94 -12.23
C PRO A 175 9.01 -6.14 -12.30
N PHE A 176 8.54 -7.38 -12.15
CA PHE A 176 7.10 -7.61 -11.95
C PHE A 176 6.72 -7.15 -10.54
N VAL A 177 5.76 -6.24 -10.44
CA VAL A 177 5.27 -5.70 -9.15
C VAL A 177 3.76 -5.67 -9.16
N LEU A 178 3.15 -6.68 -8.52
CA LEU A 178 1.74 -6.66 -8.19
C LEU A 178 1.54 -5.79 -6.94
N ASP A 179 0.59 -4.86 -6.98
CA ASP A 179 0.14 -4.11 -5.80
C ASP A 179 -1.34 -3.76 -5.97
N MET A 180 -2.20 -4.51 -5.28
CA MET A 180 -3.64 -4.44 -5.51
C MET A 180 -4.44 -4.57 -4.22
N ALA A 181 -5.53 -3.80 -4.15
CA ALA A 181 -6.63 -4.09 -3.24
C ALA A 181 -7.36 -5.38 -3.69
N THR A 182 -8.02 -6.04 -2.74
CA THR A 182 -8.89 -7.20 -3.02
C THR A 182 -10.32 -6.79 -3.40
N THR A 183 -10.58 -5.48 -3.50
CA THR A 183 -11.82 -4.88 -4.04
C THR A 183 -11.69 -4.54 -5.52
N VAL A 184 -12.82 -4.31 -6.20
CA VAL A 184 -12.84 -3.85 -7.61
C VAL A 184 -12.08 -2.53 -7.79
N VAL A 185 -12.17 -1.64 -6.79
CA VAL A 185 -11.53 -0.33 -6.82
C VAL A 185 -11.02 0.04 -5.42
N ALA A 186 -9.97 0.84 -5.35
CA ALA A 186 -9.49 1.41 -4.09
C ALA A 186 -10.42 2.54 -3.60
N ALA A 187 -10.63 2.64 -2.28
CA ALA A 187 -11.44 3.71 -1.68
C ALA A 187 -10.90 5.12 -2.04
N SER A 188 -9.59 5.29 -2.18
CA SER A 188 -8.97 6.57 -2.53
C SER A 188 -9.38 7.09 -3.92
N LYS A 189 -9.89 6.22 -4.81
CA LYS A 189 -10.40 6.66 -6.12
C LYS A 189 -11.66 7.53 -6.00
N PHE A 190 -12.47 7.32 -4.95
CA PHE A 190 -13.59 8.21 -4.64
C PHE A 190 -13.11 9.60 -4.20
N GLU A 191 -12.06 9.67 -3.38
CA GLU A 191 -11.46 10.95 -2.98
C GLU A 191 -10.85 11.70 -4.18
N ILE A 192 -10.28 10.98 -5.14
CA ILE A 192 -9.78 11.57 -6.40
C ILE A 192 -10.97 12.08 -7.25
N ALA A 193 -12.04 11.30 -7.37
CA ALA A 193 -13.24 11.70 -8.11
C ALA A 193 -13.88 12.97 -7.53
N VAL A 194 -14.01 13.06 -6.19
CA VAL A 194 -14.51 14.27 -5.51
C VAL A 194 -13.58 15.46 -5.75
N ARG A 195 -12.26 15.28 -5.62
CA ARG A 195 -11.27 16.37 -5.85
C ARG A 195 -11.22 16.85 -7.30
N SER A 196 -11.59 16.00 -8.23
CA SER A 196 -11.61 16.29 -9.67
C SER A 196 -12.98 16.75 -10.17
N ASP A 197 -13.90 17.07 -9.25
CA ASP A 197 -15.28 17.48 -9.55
C ASP A 197 -16.04 16.52 -10.50
N GLN A 198 -15.75 15.22 -10.40
CA GLN A 198 -16.49 14.21 -11.16
C GLN A 198 -17.90 14.07 -10.57
N ALA A 199 -18.91 14.19 -11.44
CA ALA A 199 -20.31 14.04 -11.05
C ALA A 199 -20.63 12.58 -10.67
N GLU A 200 -20.05 11.62 -11.38
CA GLU A 200 -20.28 10.19 -11.20
C GLU A 200 -19.00 9.39 -11.38
N VAL A 201 -18.90 8.26 -10.69
CA VAL A 201 -17.92 7.19 -10.91
C VAL A 201 -18.57 6.03 -11.66
N PRO A 202 -17.78 5.16 -12.32
CA PRO A 202 -18.32 3.99 -13.00
C PRO A 202 -19.18 3.11 -12.10
N GLU A 203 -20.25 2.56 -12.68
CA GLU A 203 -21.07 1.55 -12.02
C GLU A 203 -20.22 0.34 -11.61
N GLY A 204 -20.56 -0.29 -10.48
CA GLY A 204 -19.83 -1.42 -9.92
C GLY A 204 -18.64 -1.05 -9.04
N TRP A 205 -18.31 0.24 -8.92
CA TRP A 205 -17.29 0.70 -7.96
C TRP A 205 -17.76 0.62 -6.50
N ALA A 206 -19.03 0.96 -6.26
CA ALA A 206 -19.63 0.91 -4.92
C ALA A 206 -21.12 0.58 -4.98
N VAL A 207 -21.63 0.14 -3.83
CA VAL A 207 -23.06 0.02 -3.54
C VAL A 207 -23.42 0.76 -2.26
N ASP A 208 -24.69 1.16 -2.15
CA ASP A 208 -25.24 1.75 -0.94
C ASP A 208 -25.57 0.69 0.13
N LYS A 209 -26.16 1.14 1.25
CA LYS A 209 -26.56 0.28 2.38
C LYS A 209 -27.62 -0.77 2.03
N THR A 210 -28.32 -0.62 0.91
CA THR A 210 -29.32 -1.56 0.41
C THR A 210 -28.77 -2.50 -0.67
N GLY A 211 -27.50 -2.32 -1.06
CA GLY A 211 -26.86 -3.12 -2.11
C GLY A 211 -27.11 -2.60 -3.53
N LYS A 212 -27.72 -1.42 -3.70
CA LYS A 212 -27.92 -0.80 -5.02
C LYS A 212 -26.67 -0.05 -5.47
N PRO A 213 -26.39 0.06 -6.79
CA PRO A 213 -25.26 0.82 -7.29
C PRO A 213 -25.18 2.25 -6.73
N LEU A 214 -23.96 2.68 -6.39
CA LEU A 214 -23.66 4.04 -5.93
C LEU A 214 -22.60 4.64 -6.85
N THR A 215 -23.00 5.62 -7.64
CA THR A 215 -22.15 6.33 -8.62
C THR A 215 -21.75 7.73 -8.18
N ASP A 216 -22.48 8.38 -7.25
CA ASP A 216 -22.08 9.69 -6.73
C ASP A 216 -20.91 9.53 -5.73
N PRO A 217 -19.69 10.03 -6.06
CA PRO A 217 -18.54 9.82 -5.21
C PRO A 217 -18.62 10.52 -3.85
N LYS A 218 -19.44 11.58 -3.71
CA LYS A 218 -19.63 12.32 -2.44
C LYS A 218 -20.42 11.51 -1.42
N ARG A 219 -21.26 10.58 -1.87
CA ARG A 219 -22.06 9.71 -0.99
C ARG A 219 -21.27 8.52 -0.43
N TYR A 220 -20.15 8.15 -1.07
CA TYR A 220 -19.39 6.94 -0.70
C TYR A 220 -18.98 6.91 0.79
N ALA A 221 -18.48 8.02 1.32
CA ALA A 221 -18.00 8.07 2.71
C ALA A 221 -19.10 7.72 3.73
N ALA A 222 -20.33 8.17 3.48
CA ALA A 222 -21.47 8.04 4.40
C ALA A 222 -22.20 6.68 4.29
N GLU A 223 -22.24 6.08 3.10
CA GLU A 223 -23.09 4.91 2.86
C GLU A 223 -22.55 3.90 1.85
N GLY A 224 -21.46 4.21 1.15
CA GLY A 224 -20.88 3.34 0.15
C GLY A 224 -20.10 2.18 0.74
N ALA A 225 -20.17 1.03 0.08
CA ALA A 225 -19.34 -0.14 0.33
C ALA A 225 -18.81 -0.69 -1.01
N LEU A 226 -17.60 -1.25 -1.00
CA LEU A 226 -16.88 -1.69 -2.18
C LEU A 226 -17.17 -3.16 -2.49
N PRO A 227 -17.46 -3.53 -3.75
CA PRO A 227 -17.49 -4.93 -4.14
C PRO A 227 -16.10 -5.57 -4.09
N PRO A 228 -15.98 -6.87 -3.74
CA PRO A 228 -14.74 -7.62 -3.91
C PRO A 228 -14.35 -7.72 -5.39
N LEU A 229 -13.08 -8.02 -5.67
CA LEU A 229 -12.65 -8.38 -7.02
C LEU A 229 -13.55 -9.52 -7.55
N GLY A 230 -14.08 -9.33 -8.75
CA GLY A 230 -15.13 -10.17 -9.30
C GLY A 230 -16.56 -9.67 -9.03
N GLY A 231 -16.72 -8.44 -8.53
CA GLY A 231 -18.04 -7.79 -8.39
C GLY A 231 -18.85 -8.28 -7.19
N LEU A 232 -20.17 -8.23 -7.30
CA LEU A 232 -21.09 -8.65 -6.22
C LEU A 232 -21.64 -10.06 -6.43
N LEU A 233 -21.62 -10.54 -7.67
CA LEU A 233 -22.29 -11.77 -8.07
C LEU A 233 -21.32 -12.97 -8.02
N PRO A 234 -21.78 -14.15 -7.56
CA PRO A 234 -20.98 -15.37 -7.62
C PRO A 234 -20.50 -15.71 -9.04
N GLU A 235 -21.32 -15.46 -10.06
CA GLU A 235 -21.06 -15.76 -11.47
C GLU A 235 -19.89 -14.92 -12.02
N THR A 236 -19.72 -13.70 -11.52
CA THR A 236 -18.59 -12.82 -11.86
C THR A 236 -17.37 -13.07 -10.98
N GLY A 237 -17.45 -14.01 -10.04
CA GLY A 237 -16.34 -14.45 -9.20
C GLY A 237 -16.13 -13.66 -7.92
N ALA A 238 -17.17 -12.97 -7.40
CA ALA A 238 -17.09 -12.18 -6.16
C ALA A 238 -16.46 -12.92 -4.97
N PHE A 239 -16.75 -14.23 -4.86
CA PHE A 239 -16.18 -15.09 -3.82
C PHE A 239 -14.66 -15.24 -3.90
N LYS A 240 -14.04 -15.07 -5.09
CA LYS A 240 -12.59 -15.13 -5.27
C LYS A 240 -11.91 -13.90 -4.65
N GLY A 241 -12.40 -12.70 -4.96
CA GLY A 241 -11.89 -11.46 -4.36
C GLY A 241 -12.07 -11.43 -2.85
N PHE A 242 -13.25 -11.88 -2.38
CA PHE A 242 -13.50 -12.02 -0.96
C PHE A 242 -12.57 -13.04 -0.29
N ALA A 243 -12.34 -14.21 -0.90
CA ALA A 243 -11.42 -15.21 -0.37
C ALA A 243 -9.97 -14.69 -0.27
N LEU A 244 -9.52 -13.88 -1.23
CA LEU A 244 -8.23 -13.20 -1.14
C LEU A 244 -8.17 -12.22 0.04
N SER A 245 -9.24 -11.46 0.28
CA SER A 245 -9.35 -10.57 1.44
C SER A 245 -9.26 -11.35 2.76
N VAL A 246 -9.97 -12.47 2.87
CA VAL A 246 -9.94 -13.36 4.04
C VAL A 246 -8.54 -13.96 4.26
N MET A 247 -7.85 -14.37 3.20
CA MET A 247 -6.46 -14.84 3.29
C MET A 247 -5.55 -13.77 3.90
N VAL A 248 -5.68 -12.51 3.49
CA VAL A 248 -4.94 -11.39 4.06
C VAL A 248 -5.30 -11.20 5.55
N ASP A 249 -6.56 -11.28 5.93
CA ASP A 249 -6.98 -11.19 7.34
C ASP A 249 -6.36 -12.31 8.19
N ILE A 250 -6.30 -13.54 7.66
CA ILE A 250 -5.68 -14.68 8.34
C ILE A 250 -4.19 -14.42 8.58
N LEU A 251 -3.44 -14.05 7.53
CA LEU A 251 -1.97 -13.90 7.60
C LEU A 251 -1.52 -12.66 8.38
N CYS A 252 -2.28 -11.56 8.25
CA CYS A 252 -1.96 -10.31 8.92
C CYS A 252 -2.47 -10.30 10.37
N SER A 253 -3.73 -10.68 10.61
CA SER A 253 -4.38 -10.49 11.91
C SER A 253 -4.37 -11.74 12.77
N ILE A 254 -4.94 -12.84 12.28
CA ILE A 254 -5.12 -14.07 13.09
C ILE A 254 -3.75 -14.69 13.42
N LEU A 255 -2.88 -14.82 12.41
CA LEU A 255 -1.54 -15.36 12.57
C LEU A 255 -0.66 -14.52 13.51
N ALA A 256 -0.87 -13.19 13.55
CA ALA A 256 -0.17 -12.31 14.47
C ALA A 256 -0.70 -12.38 15.92
N GLY A 257 -1.76 -13.16 16.18
CA GLY A 257 -2.47 -13.14 17.46
C GLY A 257 -3.05 -11.76 17.77
N SER A 258 -3.54 -11.07 16.73
CA SER A 258 -4.23 -9.78 16.82
C SER A 258 -5.74 -10.00 16.95
N VAL A 259 -6.43 -8.92 17.34
CA VAL A 259 -7.88 -8.84 17.48
C VAL A 259 -8.57 -9.30 16.20
N SER A 260 -9.48 -10.27 16.30
CA SER A 260 -10.20 -10.82 15.15
C SER A 260 -11.21 -9.82 14.57
N ILE A 261 -11.70 -10.05 13.34
CA ILE A 261 -12.76 -9.20 12.75
C ILE A 261 -14.01 -9.13 13.65
N SER A 262 -14.30 -10.20 14.41
CA SER A 262 -15.42 -10.24 15.37
C SER A 262 -15.28 -9.22 16.50
N GLU A 263 -14.07 -8.98 16.99
CA GLU A 263 -13.79 -8.00 18.03
C GLU A 263 -13.63 -6.57 17.46
N LEU A 264 -13.20 -6.43 16.19
CA LEU A 264 -13.21 -5.15 15.48
C LEU A 264 -14.64 -4.61 15.29
N LEU A 265 -15.62 -5.51 15.14
CA LEU A 265 -17.04 -5.13 14.98
C LEU A 265 -17.66 -4.56 16.27
N THR A 266 -17.08 -4.82 17.45
CA THR A 266 -17.68 -4.46 18.76
C THR A 266 -17.00 -3.28 19.45
N GLN A 267 -15.84 -2.83 18.98
CA GLN A 267 -15.07 -1.76 19.61
C GLN A 267 -15.04 -0.47 18.77
N PRO A 268 -15.56 0.67 19.28
CA PRO A 268 -15.29 1.97 18.69
C PRO A 268 -13.78 2.27 18.83
N ASN A 269 -13.14 2.83 17.80
CA ASN A 269 -11.69 3.13 17.68
C ASN A 269 -10.71 2.00 17.27
N THR A 270 -11.16 0.80 16.88
CA THR A 270 -10.24 -0.17 16.28
C THR A 270 -9.85 0.15 14.82
N ALA A 271 -10.60 1.04 14.17
CA ALA A 271 -10.42 1.46 12.77
C ALA A 271 -9.05 2.11 12.43
N LEU A 272 -8.20 2.34 13.43
CA LEU A 272 -6.88 2.97 13.28
C LEU A 272 -5.72 1.97 13.35
N ARG A 273 -6.00 0.72 13.76
CA ARG A 273 -5.00 -0.34 13.84
C ARG A 273 -4.96 -1.10 12.52
N ALA A 274 -3.77 -1.30 12.01
CA ALA A 274 -3.52 -2.17 10.87
C ALA A 274 -2.61 -3.32 11.30
N ASN A 275 -2.81 -4.46 10.67
CA ASN A 275 -1.94 -5.61 10.81
C ASN A 275 -1.35 -5.92 9.44
N HIS A 276 -0.15 -6.48 9.41
CA HIS A 276 0.60 -6.70 8.18
C HIS A 276 1.22 -8.08 8.15
N PHE A 277 1.61 -8.51 6.95
CA PHE A 277 2.41 -9.71 6.75
C PHE A 277 3.47 -9.41 5.69
N PHE A 278 4.72 -9.65 6.04
CA PHE A 278 5.86 -9.45 5.15
C PHE A 278 6.57 -10.77 4.92
N GLY A 279 6.93 -11.05 3.68
CA GLY A 279 7.57 -12.28 3.27
C GLY A 279 8.69 -12.04 2.28
N ALA A 280 9.70 -12.91 2.32
CA ALA A 280 10.75 -12.96 1.33
C ALA A 280 11.09 -14.41 0.98
N LEU A 281 11.32 -14.68 -0.30
CA LEU A 281 11.77 -15.96 -0.82
C LEU A 281 13.09 -15.78 -1.57
N LYS A 282 14.10 -16.56 -1.19
CA LYS A 282 15.43 -16.54 -1.79
C LYS A 282 15.45 -17.37 -3.05
N ILE A 283 15.70 -16.74 -4.20
CA ILE A 283 15.61 -17.40 -5.51
C ILE A 283 16.66 -18.48 -5.68
N ASP A 284 17.89 -18.23 -5.23
CA ASP A 284 19.01 -19.19 -5.34
C ASP A 284 18.82 -20.49 -4.52
N GLY A 285 17.81 -20.54 -3.65
CA GLY A 285 17.37 -21.77 -2.99
C GLY A 285 16.54 -22.70 -3.90
N PHE A 286 16.12 -22.21 -5.07
CA PHE A 286 15.32 -22.95 -6.05
C PHE A 286 16.05 -23.13 -7.38
N MET A 287 16.63 -22.05 -7.92
CA MET A 287 17.37 -22.05 -9.18
C MET A 287 18.33 -20.86 -9.25
N GLN A 288 19.27 -20.86 -10.20
CA GLN A 288 20.18 -19.73 -10.38
C GLN A 288 19.40 -18.43 -10.67
N ALA A 289 19.76 -17.35 -9.98
CA ALA A 289 19.03 -16.08 -10.05
C ALA A 289 18.98 -15.50 -11.47
N ASP A 290 20.07 -15.65 -12.24
CA ASP A 290 20.13 -15.19 -13.62
C ASP A 290 19.24 -16.01 -14.57
N ASP A 291 19.12 -17.32 -14.35
CA ASP A 291 18.20 -18.17 -15.11
C ASP A 291 16.74 -17.81 -14.79
N PHE A 292 16.44 -17.54 -13.52
CA PHE A 292 15.12 -17.09 -13.09
C PHE A 292 14.77 -15.74 -13.75
N ALA A 293 15.70 -14.77 -13.69
CA ALA A 293 15.51 -13.45 -14.27
C ALA A 293 15.33 -13.50 -15.80
N ARG A 294 16.07 -14.38 -16.49
CA ARG A 294 15.87 -14.67 -17.92
C ARG A 294 14.49 -15.25 -18.21
N ALA A 295 14.04 -16.22 -17.40
CA ALA A 295 12.73 -16.84 -17.57
C ALA A 295 11.59 -15.82 -17.38
N MET A 296 11.72 -14.93 -16.39
CA MET A 296 10.79 -13.81 -16.18
C MET A 296 10.73 -12.88 -17.39
N ALA A 297 11.89 -12.49 -17.94
CA ALA A 297 11.96 -11.65 -19.14
C ALA A 297 11.32 -12.34 -20.36
N GLY A 298 11.52 -13.65 -20.50
CA GLY A 298 10.87 -14.46 -21.54
C GLY A 298 9.35 -14.48 -21.41
N MET A 299 8.84 -14.65 -20.18
CA MET A 299 7.39 -14.60 -19.90
C MET A 299 6.79 -13.23 -20.23
N VAL A 300 7.45 -12.13 -19.83
CA VAL A 300 7.03 -10.76 -20.16
C VAL A 300 6.93 -10.59 -21.67
N LYS A 301 7.98 -10.98 -22.40
CA LYS A 301 8.02 -10.90 -23.87
C LYS A 301 6.86 -11.66 -24.51
N VAL A 302 6.60 -12.90 -24.07
CA VAL A 302 5.50 -13.71 -24.60
C VAL A 302 4.16 -13.00 -24.45
N TYR A 303 3.89 -12.41 -23.28
CA TYR A 303 2.61 -11.71 -23.06
C TYR A 303 2.49 -10.42 -23.87
N HIS A 304 3.57 -9.66 -24.04
CA HIS A 304 3.56 -8.45 -24.88
C HIS A 304 3.34 -8.76 -26.37
N ASP A 305 3.80 -9.92 -26.83
CA ASP A 305 3.70 -10.34 -28.24
C ASP A 305 2.36 -11.01 -28.58
N LEU A 306 1.48 -11.26 -27.61
CA LEU A 306 0.15 -11.85 -27.87
C LEU A 306 -0.72 -10.95 -28.77
N PRO A 307 -1.60 -11.53 -29.60
CA PRO A 307 -2.60 -10.77 -30.34
C PRO A 307 -3.46 -9.93 -29.39
N LYS A 308 -3.53 -8.63 -29.66
CA LYS A 308 -4.28 -7.66 -28.87
C LYS A 308 -5.78 -7.77 -29.17
N ALA A 309 -6.61 -7.59 -28.15
CA ALA A 309 -8.06 -7.46 -28.37
C ALA A 309 -8.38 -6.17 -29.16
N PRO A 310 -9.53 -6.11 -29.86
CA PRO A 310 -9.95 -4.89 -30.57
C PRO A 310 -9.95 -3.67 -29.64
N GLY A 311 -9.29 -2.58 -30.07
CA GLY A 311 -9.19 -1.34 -29.30
C GLY A 311 -8.11 -1.34 -28.21
N VAL A 312 -7.36 -2.43 -28.02
CA VAL A 312 -6.24 -2.48 -27.06
C VAL A 312 -4.92 -2.12 -27.77
N GLU A 313 -4.31 -0.99 -27.37
CA GLU A 313 -3.04 -0.52 -27.95
C GLU A 313 -1.83 -1.32 -27.47
N ARG A 314 -1.81 -1.71 -26.19
CA ARG A 314 -0.73 -2.50 -25.58
C ARG A 314 -1.25 -3.40 -24.45
N ILE A 315 -0.61 -4.55 -24.29
CA ILE A 315 -0.78 -5.41 -23.11
C ILE A 315 0.25 -4.94 -22.09
N THR A 316 -0.17 -4.76 -20.83
CA THR A 316 0.70 -4.30 -19.74
C THR A 316 0.76 -5.33 -18.64
N LEU A 317 1.95 -5.51 -18.04
CA LEU A 317 2.10 -6.32 -16.84
C LEU A 317 2.09 -5.47 -15.56
N ALA A 318 1.85 -6.14 -14.43
CA ALA A 318 1.87 -5.50 -13.13
C ALA A 318 3.24 -4.87 -12.84
N GLY A 319 3.24 -3.57 -12.52
CA GLY A 319 4.44 -2.80 -12.21
C GLY A 319 5.09 -2.11 -13.41
N GLU A 320 4.67 -2.43 -14.64
CA GLU A 320 5.22 -1.83 -15.88
C GLU A 320 4.86 -0.35 -15.98
N VAL A 321 3.58 -0.01 -15.82
CA VAL A 321 3.09 1.37 -15.88
C VAL A 321 3.74 2.22 -14.78
N GLU A 322 3.80 1.70 -13.57
CA GLU A 322 4.42 2.39 -12.44
C GLU A 322 5.94 2.56 -12.63
N HIS A 323 6.62 1.62 -13.30
CA HIS A 323 8.05 1.75 -13.62
C HIS A 323 8.31 2.82 -14.69
N GLU A 324 7.45 2.92 -15.71
CA GLU A 324 7.51 4.02 -16.70
C GLU A 324 7.35 5.38 -16.01
N ILE A 325 6.34 5.51 -15.13
CA ILE A 325 6.10 6.73 -14.37
C ILE A 325 7.28 7.04 -13.44
N GLU A 326 7.84 6.03 -12.76
CA GLU A 326 9.02 6.19 -11.91
C GLU A 326 10.22 6.72 -12.69
N THR A 327 10.44 6.22 -13.90
CA THR A 327 11.52 6.69 -14.77
C THR A 327 11.32 8.15 -15.16
N GLN A 328 10.09 8.55 -15.49
CA GLN A 328 9.76 9.93 -15.85
C GLN A 328 9.88 10.88 -14.65
N ARG A 329 9.34 10.50 -13.48
CA ARG A 329 9.25 11.34 -12.29
C ARG A 329 10.56 11.48 -11.51
N ARG A 330 11.61 10.74 -11.87
CA ARG A 330 12.98 10.94 -11.35
C ARG A 330 13.49 12.37 -11.59
N HIS A 331 12.98 13.04 -12.62
CA HIS A 331 13.32 14.43 -12.93
C HIS A 331 12.42 15.45 -12.23
N GLY A 332 11.43 15.00 -11.46
CA GLY A 332 10.50 15.85 -10.74
C GLY A 332 9.13 15.18 -10.58
N ILE A 333 8.55 15.32 -9.40
CA ILE A 333 7.23 14.78 -9.07
C ILE A 333 6.18 15.88 -9.25
N PRO A 334 5.16 15.67 -10.09
CA PRO A 334 4.05 16.59 -10.18
C PRO A 334 3.18 16.47 -8.92
N LEU A 335 2.97 17.59 -8.22
CA LEU A 335 2.08 17.67 -7.07
C LEU A 335 0.83 18.47 -7.40
N ASP A 336 -0.33 17.95 -7.01
CA ASP A 336 -1.59 18.68 -7.05
C ASP A 336 -1.53 19.93 -6.16
N GLN A 337 -2.23 20.98 -6.58
CA GLN A 337 -2.24 22.26 -5.87
C GLN A 337 -2.68 22.13 -4.40
N GLN A 338 -3.63 21.24 -4.10
CA GLN A 338 -4.06 20.97 -2.72
C GLN A 338 -2.94 20.36 -1.87
N VAL A 339 -2.12 19.48 -2.46
CA VAL A 339 -0.95 18.90 -1.77
C VAL A 339 0.08 19.99 -1.51
N VAL A 340 0.37 20.85 -2.50
CA VAL A 340 1.28 21.99 -2.34
C VAL A 340 0.83 22.92 -1.21
N VAL A 341 -0.46 23.26 -1.15
CA VAL A 341 -1.04 24.08 -0.07
C VAL A 341 -0.85 23.40 1.28
N SER A 342 -1.19 22.11 1.39
CA SER A 342 -1.02 21.36 2.64
C SER A 342 0.44 21.32 3.11
N LEU A 343 1.41 21.14 2.19
CA LEU A 343 2.83 21.15 2.55
C LEU A 343 3.30 22.54 3.02
N ARG A 344 2.81 23.64 2.41
CA ARG A 344 3.10 25.01 2.88
C ARG A 344 2.51 25.30 4.27
N GLU A 345 1.32 24.79 4.54
CA GLU A 345 0.69 24.91 5.85
C GLU A 345 1.53 24.19 6.92
N LEU A 346 2.00 22.97 6.64
CA LEU A 346 2.92 22.24 7.53
C LEU A 346 4.23 23.00 7.76
N ALA A 347 4.81 23.58 6.71
CA ALA A 347 6.02 24.39 6.80
C ALA A 347 5.84 25.56 7.77
N LYS A 348 4.73 26.29 7.63
CA LYS A 348 4.37 27.41 8.51
C LYS A 348 4.09 26.94 9.93
N GLU A 349 3.31 25.87 10.10
CA GLU A 349 2.92 25.34 11.41
C GLU A 349 4.14 24.91 12.25
N PHE A 350 5.10 24.22 11.64
CA PHE A 350 6.24 23.65 12.36
C PHE A 350 7.53 24.49 12.27
N GLY A 351 7.48 25.65 11.62
CA GLY A 351 8.64 26.50 11.37
C GLY A 351 9.74 25.76 10.59
N VAL A 352 9.35 24.94 9.62
CA VAL A 352 10.27 24.26 8.69
C VAL A 352 10.37 25.12 7.43
N GLU A 353 11.59 25.36 6.96
CA GLU A 353 11.82 26.06 5.70
C GLU A 353 11.15 25.33 4.53
N TYR A 354 10.37 26.05 3.73
CA TYR A 354 9.73 25.51 2.53
C TYR A 354 10.67 25.66 1.33
N ASP A 355 11.45 24.62 1.04
CA ASP A 355 12.50 24.59 0.01
C ASP A 355 12.12 23.80 -1.27
N LEU A 356 10.81 23.53 -1.44
CA LEU A 356 10.22 22.71 -2.50
C LEU A 356 10.06 23.43 -3.83
#